data_AF-A0A5C5SBN6-F1
#
_entry.id   AF-A0A5C5SBN6-F1
#
_cell.length_a   1.000
_cell.length_b   1.000
_cell.length_c   1.000
_cell.angle_alpha   90.00
_cell.angle_beta   90.00
_cell.angle_gamma   90.00
#
_symmetry.space_group_name_H-M   'P 1'
#
loop_
_entity.id
_entity.type
_entity.pdbx_description
1 polymer ?
#
loop_
_entity_poly.entity_id
_entity_poly.type
_entity_poly.pdbx_seq_one_letter_code
_entity_poly.pdbx_strand_id
1 'polypeptide(L)'
;MVTGTFVTPAPWGIGPGPARLYSIAGALHAVRMWLDLTPDRPDTRRERELMLTLRDLLAAMPISVTETDRQSAKRAIKGMVTYSRSRLAESLRVESYLRLVPRRSVSMVE
;
A
#
# COMPACT_ATOMS: atom_id res chain seq x y z
N MET A 1 -14.02 -15.79 19.80
CA MET A 1 -12.94 -16.40 18.98
C MET A 1 -12.64 -15.43 17.84
N VAL A 2 -11.38 -15.00 17.65
CA VAL A 2 -11.05 -14.07 16.56
C VAL A 2 -10.91 -14.88 15.28
N THR A 3 -11.98 -14.89 14.48
CA THR A 3 -12.04 -15.49 13.16
C THR A 3 -11.26 -14.62 12.15
N GLY A 4 -10.57 -15.26 11.19
CA GLY A 4 -9.82 -14.54 10.14
C GLY A 4 -8.31 -14.41 10.35
N THR A 5 -7.70 -15.21 11.22
CA THR A 5 -6.24 -15.33 11.36
C THR A 5 -5.62 -16.00 10.13
N PHE A 6 -4.45 -15.53 9.71
CA PHE A 6 -3.70 -16.14 8.62
C PHE A 6 -2.74 -17.22 9.14
N VAL A 7 -2.74 -18.41 8.53
CA VAL A 7 -1.78 -19.48 8.85
C VAL A 7 -0.33 -18.99 8.68
N THR A 8 -0.05 -18.37 7.54
CA THR A 8 1.20 -17.65 7.28
C THR A 8 0.92 -16.14 7.26
N PRO A 9 1.65 -15.30 8.02
CA PRO A 9 1.43 -13.86 8.02
C PRO A 9 1.61 -13.24 6.62
N ALA A 10 0.77 -12.27 6.27
CA ALA A 10 0.91 -11.52 5.03
C ALA A 10 1.93 -10.38 5.20
N PRO A 11 2.78 -10.08 4.20
CA PRO A 11 3.65 -8.92 4.25
C PRO A 11 2.82 -7.63 4.16
N TRP A 12 3.21 -6.59 4.91
CA TRP A 12 2.70 -5.23 4.74
C TRP A 12 3.82 -4.35 4.20
N GLY A 13 4.72 -3.84 5.05
CA GLY A 13 5.92 -3.14 4.60
C GLY A 13 5.65 -1.89 3.73
N ILE A 14 4.48 -1.27 3.85
CA ILE A 14 4.15 0.01 3.23
C ILE A 14 3.92 1.04 4.35
N GLY A 15 4.69 2.13 4.31
CA GLY A 15 4.55 3.23 5.27
C GLY A 15 4.70 2.81 6.74
N PRO A 16 4.21 3.62 7.69
CA PRO A 16 4.13 3.25 9.09
C PRO A 16 3.11 2.12 9.29
N GLY A 17 3.54 1.03 9.91
CA GLY A 17 2.70 -0.14 10.16
C GLY A 17 3.52 -1.39 10.54
N PRO A 18 2.86 -2.50 10.88
CA PRO A 18 3.55 -3.74 11.22
C PRO A 18 4.28 -4.32 10.02
N ALA A 19 5.39 -5.02 10.23
CA ALA A 19 6.10 -5.71 9.15
C ALA A 19 5.25 -6.86 8.54
N ARG A 20 4.42 -7.49 9.37
CA ARG A 20 3.60 -8.66 9.04
C ARG A 20 2.19 -8.51 9.60
N LEU A 21 1.21 -8.98 8.84
CA LEU A 21 -0.20 -9.00 9.20
C LEU A 21 -0.61 -10.44 9.54
N TYR A 22 -1.16 -10.63 10.73
CA TYR A 22 -1.50 -11.95 11.26
C TYR A 22 -2.99 -12.27 11.11
N SER A 23 -3.83 -11.28 10.82
CA SER A 23 -5.27 -11.45 10.68
C SER A 23 -5.88 -10.40 9.76
N ILE A 24 -7.09 -10.64 9.27
CA ILE A 24 -7.89 -9.65 8.53
C ILE A 24 -8.14 -8.39 9.35
N ALA A 25 -8.45 -8.54 10.65
CA ALA A 25 -8.61 -7.39 11.55
C ALA A 25 -7.32 -6.56 11.67
N GLY A 26 -6.17 -7.23 11.79
CA GLY A 26 -4.86 -6.56 11.81
C GLY A 26 -4.55 -5.85 10.48
N ALA A 27 -4.92 -6.47 9.35
CA ALA A 27 -4.81 -5.85 8.03
C ALA A 27 -5.69 -4.60 7.92
N LEU A 28 -6.94 -4.67 8.36
CA LEU A 28 -7.86 -3.53 8.35
C LEU A 28 -7.35 -2.37 9.21
N HIS A 29 -6.77 -2.67 10.38
CA HIS A 29 -6.15 -1.66 11.23
C HIS A 29 -4.94 -0.99 10.55
N ALA A 30 -4.04 -1.78 9.95
CA ALA A 30 -2.88 -1.25 9.22
C ALA A 30 -3.29 -0.37 8.03
N VAL A 31 -4.33 -0.77 7.28
CA VAL A 31 -4.92 0.00 6.19
C VAL A 31 -5.46 1.35 6.68
N ARG A 32 -6.20 1.37 7.79
CA ARG A 32 -6.73 2.61 8.39
C ARG A 32 -5.60 3.54 8.82
N MET A 33 -4.61 3.01 9.53
CA MET A 33 -3.42 3.78 9.95
C MET A 33 -2.69 4.41 8.76
N TRP A 34 -2.49 3.66 7.68
CA TRP A 34 -1.84 4.20 6.48
C TRP A 34 -2.67 5.32 5.82
N LEU A 35 -3.99 5.15 5.77
CA LEU A 35 -4.91 6.17 5.26
C LEU A 35 -4.93 7.43 6.14
N ASP A 36 -4.82 7.30 7.45
CA ASP A 36 -4.79 8.46 8.34
C ASP A 36 -3.50 9.28 8.17
N LEU A 37 -2.39 8.60 7.87
CA LEU A 37 -1.06 9.21 7.77
C LEU A 37 -0.68 9.66 6.35
N THR A 38 -1.41 9.22 5.33
CA THR A 38 -1.12 9.54 3.92
C THR A 38 -2.16 10.52 3.39
N PRO A 39 -1.91 11.84 3.30
CA PRO A 39 -2.91 12.79 2.83
C PRO A 39 -3.29 12.57 1.36
N ASP A 40 -4.50 12.99 0.97
CA ASP A 40 -4.92 13.01 -0.45
C ASP A 40 -4.23 14.15 -1.19
N ARG A 41 -3.19 13.79 -1.95
CA ARG A 41 -2.40 14.67 -2.80
C ARG A 41 -2.32 14.04 -4.19
N PRO A 42 -2.10 14.82 -5.26
CA PRO A 42 -1.98 14.28 -6.61
C PRO A 42 -1.03 13.07 -6.72
N ASP A 43 0.10 13.09 -6.01
CA ASP A 43 1.12 12.04 -6.06
C ASP A 43 0.71 10.74 -5.34
N THR A 44 -0.18 10.81 -4.36
CA THR A 44 -0.61 9.69 -3.50
C THR A 44 -2.06 9.28 -3.73
N ARG A 45 -2.82 10.04 -4.52
CA ARG A 45 -4.26 9.84 -4.75
C ARG A 45 -4.57 8.42 -5.21
N ARG A 46 -3.82 7.92 -6.19
CA ARG A 46 -4.04 6.57 -6.73
C ARG A 46 -3.79 5.48 -5.69
N GLU A 47 -2.74 5.63 -4.88
CA GLU A 47 -2.43 4.69 -3.80
C GLU A 47 -3.51 4.74 -2.71
N ARG A 48 -4.03 5.93 -2.38
CA ARG A 48 -5.18 6.08 -1.48
C ARG A 48 -6.43 5.41 -2.02
N GLU A 49 -6.77 5.55 -3.30
CA GLU A 49 -7.94 4.89 -3.91
C GLU A 49 -7.86 3.36 -3.78
N LEU A 50 -6.69 2.79 -4.08
CA LEU A 50 -6.45 1.35 -3.93
C LEU A 50 -6.53 0.93 -2.45
N MET A 51 -6.02 1.76 -1.55
CA MET A 51 -6.05 1.49 -0.12
C MET A 51 -7.47 1.58 0.47
N LEU A 52 -8.30 2.51 0.00
CA LEU A 52 -9.72 2.60 0.30
C LEU A 52 -10.47 1.36 -0.23
N THR A 53 -10.16 0.92 -1.46
CA THR A 53 -10.72 -0.30 -2.04
C THR A 53 -10.35 -1.53 -1.19
N LEU A 54 -9.09 -1.63 -0.76
CA LEU A 54 -8.64 -2.72 0.12
C LEU A 54 -9.35 -2.67 1.49
N ARG A 55 -9.53 -1.49 2.08
CA ARG A 55 -10.30 -1.30 3.31
C ARG A 55 -11.71 -1.86 3.17
N ASP A 56 -12.41 -1.49 2.10
CA ASP A 56 -13.81 -1.85 1.89
C ASP A 56 -13.95 -3.36 1.65
N LEU A 57 -13.03 -3.96 0.90
CA LEU A 57 -12.95 -5.41 0.71
C LEU A 57 -12.74 -6.15 2.04
N LEU A 58 -11.79 -5.70 2.87
CA LEU A 58 -11.51 -6.34 4.16
C LEU A 58 -12.66 -6.15 5.16
N ALA A 59 -13.33 -5.00 5.14
CA ALA A 59 -14.46 -4.69 6.01
C ALA A 59 -15.73 -5.47 5.63
N ALA A 60 -15.89 -5.82 4.34
CA ALA A 60 -17.02 -6.61 3.86
C ALA A 60 -16.89 -8.11 4.13
N MET A 61 -15.75 -8.58 4.66
CA MET A 61 -15.56 -10.01 4.91
C MET A 61 -16.49 -10.52 6.03
N PRO A 62 -17.11 -11.69 5.86
CA PRO A 62 -18.01 -12.25 6.86
C PRO A 62 -17.26 -12.62 8.15
N ILE A 63 -17.96 -12.61 9.27
CA ILE A 63 -17.40 -13.02 10.58
C ILE A 63 -16.84 -14.44 10.50
N SER A 64 -17.54 -15.35 9.80
CA SER A 64 -17.07 -16.71 9.53
C SER A 64 -16.22 -16.76 8.27
N VAL A 65 -15.00 -16.23 8.36
CA VAL A 65 -14.05 -16.16 7.23
C VAL A 65 -13.66 -17.56 6.76
N THR A 66 -13.93 -17.87 5.50
CA THR A 66 -13.50 -19.12 4.85
C THR A 66 -12.01 -19.10 4.48
N GLU A 67 -11.42 -20.24 4.12
CA GLU A 67 -10.05 -20.25 3.60
C GLU A 67 -9.92 -19.45 2.29
N THR A 68 -10.93 -19.53 1.44
CA THR A 68 -10.99 -18.77 0.20
C THR A 68 -10.94 -17.26 0.47
N ASP A 69 -11.69 -16.78 1.46
CA ASP A 69 -11.67 -15.38 1.86
C ASP A 69 -10.28 -14.96 2.38
N ARG A 70 -9.65 -15.80 3.22
CA ARG A 70 -8.28 -15.56 3.71
C ARG A 70 -7.27 -15.45 2.57
N GLN A 71 -7.34 -16.33 1.58
CA GLN A 71 -6.44 -16.29 0.43
C GLN A 71 -6.71 -15.09 -0.48
N SER A 72 -7.97 -14.70 -0.66
CA SER A 72 -8.33 -13.48 -1.39
C SER A 72 -7.84 -12.23 -0.69
N ALA A 73 -8.00 -12.12 0.64
CA ALA A 73 -7.44 -11.02 1.43
C ALA A 73 -5.91 -10.94 1.28
N LYS A 74 -5.21 -12.07 1.41
CA LYS A 74 -3.75 -12.14 1.21
C LYS A 74 -3.31 -11.66 -0.16
N ARG A 75 -4.02 -12.08 -1.22
CA ARG A 75 -3.71 -11.67 -2.59
C ARG A 75 -3.91 -10.17 -2.78
N ALA A 76 -5.02 -9.62 -2.27
CA ALA A 76 -5.29 -8.18 -2.33
C ALA A 76 -4.23 -7.36 -1.60
N ILE A 77 -3.86 -7.76 -0.37
CA ILE A 77 -2.78 -7.14 0.41
C ILE A 77 -1.47 -7.20 -0.38
N LYS A 78 -1.06 -8.37 -0.87
CA LYS A 78 0.19 -8.55 -1.63
C LYS A 78 0.22 -7.67 -2.88
N GLY A 79 -0.90 -7.57 -3.60
CA GLY A 79 -1.01 -6.70 -4.78
C GLY A 79 -0.74 -5.24 -4.44
N MET A 80 -1.33 -4.73 -3.35
CA MET A 80 -1.12 -3.36 -2.90
C MET A 80 0.33 -3.09 -2.46
N VAL A 81 0.94 -4.04 -1.74
CA VAL A 81 2.36 -3.96 -1.34
C VAL A 81 3.28 -3.89 -2.54
N THR A 82 3.07 -4.76 -3.53
CA THR A 82 3.87 -4.76 -4.76
C THR A 82 3.71 -3.44 -5.51
N TYR A 83 2.48 -2.96 -5.69
CA TYR A 83 2.20 -1.69 -6.38
C TYR A 83 2.91 -0.51 -5.72
N SER A 84 2.82 -0.40 -4.40
CA SER A 84 3.44 0.68 -3.63
C SER A 84 4.97 0.64 -3.73
N ARG A 85 5.57 -0.56 -3.70
CA ARG A 85 7.03 -0.73 -3.85
C ARG A 85 7.50 -0.39 -5.26
N SER A 86 6.75 -0.74 -6.31
CA SER A 86 7.12 -0.36 -7.68
C SER A 86 7.09 1.15 -7.89
N ARG A 87 6.10 1.84 -7.31
CA ARG A 87 5.99 3.31 -7.35
C ARG A 87 7.15 3.98 -6.61
N LEU A 88 7.46 3.53 -5.39
CA LEU A 88 8.64 4.01 -4.67
C LEU A 88 9.93 3.80 -5.48
N ALA A 89 10.09 2.63 -6.09
CA ALA A 89 11.24 2.34 -6.94
C ALA A 89 11.29 3.18 -8.23
N GLU A 90 10.14 3.60 -8.76
CA GLU A 90 10.05 4.52 -9.89
C GLU A 90 10.40 5.96 -9.46
N SER A 91 9.83 6.44 -8.36
CA SER A 91 10.16 7.76 -7.78
C SER A 91 11.65 7.89 -7.49
N LEU A 92 12.28 6.87 -6.88
CA LEU A 92 13.72 6.84 -6.63
C LEU A 92 14.56 6.87 -7.91
N ARG A 93 14.10 6.19 -8.98
CA ARG A 93 14.78 6.20 -10.29
C ARG A 93 14.68 7.56 -10.96
N VAL A 94 13.51 8.19 -10.94
CA VAL A 94 13.31 9.55 -11.45
C VAL A 94 14.17 10.54 -10.68
N GLU A 95 14.19 10.47 -9.34
CA GLU A 95 15.03 11.34 -8.52
C GLU A 95 16.52 11.14 -8.80
N SER A 96 16.98 9.88 -8.91
CA SER A 96 18.37 9.56 -9.25
C SER A 96 18.74 10.10 -10.63
N TYR A 97 17.86 9.96 -11.63
CA TYR A 97 18.06 10.51 -12.97
C TYR A 97 18.13 12.05 -12.94
N LEU A 98 17.20 12.71 -12.25
CA LEU A 98 17.18 14.17 -12.11
C LEU A 98 18.43 14.73 -11.41
N ARG A 99 19.06 13.95 -10.52
CA ARG A 99 20.35 14.33 -9.90
C ARG A 99 21.54 14.16 -10.84
N LEU A 100 21.46 13.25 -11.80
CA LEU A 100 22.54 12.95 -12.76
C LEU A 100 22.49 13.83 -14.02
N VAL A 101 21.33 14.40 -14.36
CA VAL A 101 21.20 15.32 -15.48
C VAL A 101 21.68 16.70 -15.04
N PRO A 102 22.77 17.26 -15.62
CA PRO A 102 23.15 18.64 -15.38
C PRO A 102 21.99 19.52 -15.83
N ARG A 103 21.47 20.37 -14.93
CA ARG A 103 20.51 21.42 -15.32
C ARG A 103 21.22 22.30 -16.34
N ARG A 104 20.97 22.08 -17.64
CA ARG A 104 21.30 23.08 -18.66
C ARG A 104 20.44 24.28 -18.33
N SER A 105 21.06 25.29 -17.75
CA SER A 105 20.55 26.65 -17.68
C SER A 105 20.22 27.06 -19.12
N VAL A 106 18.94 27.07 -19.47
CA VAL A 106 18.52 27.72 -20.71
C VAL A 106 18.65 29.21 -20.41
N SER A 107 19.81 29.77 -20.76
CA SER A 107 20.02 31.22 -20.76
C SER A 107 19.24 31.77 -21.95
N MET A 108 17.97 32.11 -21.72
CA MET A 108 17.27 33.09 -22.54
C MET A 108 17.65 34.46 -21.99
N VAL A 109 18.64 35.11 -22.60
CA VAL A 109 18.73 36.57 -22.60
C VAL A 109 19.26 36.98 -23.97
N GLU A 110 18.57 37.98 -24.51
CA GLU A 110 18.59 38.54 -25.86
C GLU A 110 19.93 39.13 -26.32
#